data_AF-A0A8J6C4B8-F1
#
_entry.id   AF-A0A8J6C4B8-F1
#
_cell.length_a   1.000
_cell.length_b   1.000
_cell.length_c   1.000
_cell.angle_alpha   90.00
_cell.angle_beta   90.00
_cell.angle_gamma   90.00
#
_symmetry.space_group_name_H-M   'P 1'
#
loop_
_entity.id
_entity.type
_entity.pdbx_description
1 polymer ?
#
loop_
_entity_poly.entity_id
_entity_poly.type
_entity_poly.pdbx_seq_one_letter_code
_entity_poly.pdbx_strand_id
1 'polypeptide(L)'
;MPREPDTRDVHISKKLSRVLRHRVHENGLGALLRPDGFVPLAALLACPGFAGVSATDVERVAADSDKQRFALSVDEATGAMLIRANQGHTLSHGLDDEALLEPLPPPPAGPALAVHGTSRTCLGGICASGGLSRMARHHIHLAPGLPWTAGVISGMRASADVHIWVDLVSARAAGLRLFHSRNGVILTPGLDARTASGSGVLCEPGVLPLAHFARVLDARTDEQIPGPWDDARHALAAVTRDV
;
A
#
# COMPACT_ATOMS: atom_id res chain seq x y z
N MET A 1 13.55 -1.47 25.75
CA MET A 1 14.85 -1.03 25.19
C MET A 1 14.63 0.26 24.42
N PRO A 2 15.45 1.30 24.60
CA PRO A 2 15.44 2.47 23.72
C PRO A 2 15.76 2.01 22.30
N ARG A 3 15.11 2.60 21.29
CA ARG A 3 15.39 2.31 19.89
C ARG A 3 16.80 2.82 19.57
N GLU A 4 17.64 1.98 18.97
CA GLU A 4 18.96 2.41 18.51
C GLU A 4 18.83 3.61 17.54
N PRO A 5 19.79 4.55 17.57
CA PRO A 5 19.79 5.68 16.66
C PRO A 5 19.80 5.19 15.21
N ASP A 6 18.98 5.82 14.36
CA ASP A 6 18.88 5.47 12.95
C ASP A 6 20.25 5.63 12.26
N THR A 7 20.65 4.64 11.46
CA THR A 7 21.85 4.75 10.63
C THR A 7 21.71 5.86 9.58
N ARG A 8 22.82 6.27 8.95
CA ARG A 8 22.80 7.23 7.84
C ARG A 8 21.83 6.80 6.73
N ASP A 9 21.84 5.52 6.37
CA ASP A 9 21.00 4.97 5.30
C ASP A 9 19.52 4.96 5.69
N VAL A 10 19.20 4.72 6.96
CA VAL A 10 17.82 4.86 7.46
C VAL A 10 17.35 6.32 7.36
N HIS A 11 18.21 7.30 7.67
CA HIS A 11 17.89 8.72 7.48
C HIS A 11 17.65 9.07 6.01
N ILE A 12 18.52 8.61 5.10
CA ILE A 12 18.36 8.83 3.66
C ILE A 12 17.07 8.16 3.17
N SER A 13 16.80 6.90 3.54
CA SER A 13 15.56 6.19 3.17
C SER A 13 14.31 6.93 3.67
N LYS A 14 14.32 7.49 4.89
CA LYS A 14 13.18 8.28 5.40
C LYS A 14 13.01 9.57 4.60
N LYS A 15 14.11 10.23 4.23
CA LYS A 15 14.10 11.45 3.43
C LYS A 15 13.60 11.22 2.01
N LEU A 16 14.12 10.20 1.33
CA LEU A 16 13.64 9.73 0.03
C LEU A 16 12.14 9.43 0.08
N SER A 17 11.68 8.66 1.08
CA SER A 17 10.26 8.35 1.23
C SER A 17 9.42 9.62 1.41
N ARG A 18 9.89 10.58 2.22
CA ARG A 18 9.17 11.83 2.47
C ARG A 18 9.02 12.66 1.20
N VAL A 19 10.09 12.78 0.41
CA VAL A 19 10.07 13.57 -0.82
C VAL A 19 9.27 12.84 -1.90
N LEU A 20 9.67 11.61 -2.26
CA LEU A 20 9.10 10.87 -3.39
C LEU A 20 7.61 10.52 -3.20
N ARG A 21 7.13 10.35 -1.96
CA ARG A 21 5.72 9.97 -1.71
C ARG A 21 4.79 11.14 -1.45
N HIS A 22 5.30 12.21 -0.85
CA HIS A 22 4.45 13.21 -0.22
C HIS A 22 4.77 14.63 -0.67
N ARG A 23 6.02 14.91 -1.06
CA ARG A 23 6.53 16.29 -1.17
C ARG A 23 7.30 16.55 -2.46
N VAL A 24 7.05 15.77 -3.52
CA VAL A 24 7.70 15.95 -4.83
C VAL A 24 7.49 17.39 -5.33
N HIS A 25 6.24 17.85 -5.31
CA HIS A 25 5.85 19.21 -5.71
C HIS A 25 6.50 20.29 -4.83
N GLU A 26 6.47 20.12 -3.51
CA GLU A 26 7.08 21.05 -2.54
C GLU A 26 8.61 21.16 -2.68
N ASN A 27 9.27 20.15 -3.25
CA ASN A 27 10.72 20.14 -3.47
C ASN A 27 11.09 20.60 -4.90
N GLY A 28 10.15 21.17 -5.65
CA GLY A 28 10.40 21.69 -7.01
C GLY A 28 10.56 20.61 -8.08
N LEU A 29 10.22 19.36 -7.77
CA LEU A 29 10.35 18.22 -8.67
C LEU A 29 9.06 17.92 -9.44
N GLY A 30 7.98 18.66 -9.19
CA GLY A 30 6.65 18.40 -9.77
C GLY A 30 6.63 18.39 -11.30
N ALA A 31 7.34 19.32 -11.94
CA ALA A 31 7.43 19.39 -13.40
C ALA A 31 8.28 18.25 -14.02
N LEU A 32 9.09 17.57 -13.21
CA LEU A 32 9.95 16.46 -13.61
C LEU A 32 9.35 15.10 -13.22
N LEU A 33 8.20 15.10 -12.54
CA LEU A 33 7.52 13.89 -12.13
C LEU A 33 6.85 13.23 -13.33
N ARG A 34 7.30 12.03 -13.67
CA ARG A 34 6.65 11.17 -14.64
C ARG A 34 5.39 10.51 -14.05
N PRO A 35 4.39 10.13 -14.87
CA PRO A 35 3.19 9.44 -14.40
C PRO A 35 3.47 8.13 -13.65
N ASP A 36 4.55 7.44 -14.01
CA ASP A 36 5.04 6.22 -13.34
C ASP A 36 5.81 6.50 -12.03
N GLY A 37 5.85 7.76 -11.57
CA GLY A 37 6.45 8.19 -10.33
C GLY A 37 7.96 8.48 -10.37
N PHE A 38 8.61 8.29 -11.52
CA PHE A 38 10.03 8.58 -11.65
C PHE A 38 10.33 10.09 -11.73
N VAL A 39 11.44 10.48 -11.10
CA VAL A 39 12.09 11.78 -11.26
C VAL A 39 13.58 11.59 -11.56
N PRO A 40 14.26 12.53 -12.23
CA PRO A 40 15.71 12.49 -12.40
C PRO A 40 16.44 12.50 -11.06
N LEU A 41 17.33 11.53 -10.83
CA LEU A 41 18.08 11.40 -9.59
C LEU A 41 18.95 12.64 -9.34
N ALA A 42 19.57 13.18 -10.40
CA ALA A 42 20.37 14.40 -10.31
C ALA A 42 19.54 15.61 -9.79
N ALA A 43 18.30 15.75 -10.24
CA ALA A 43 17.41 16.81 -9.78
C ALA A 43 17.03 16.62 -8.30
N LEU A 44 16.75 15.39 -7.88
CA LEU A 44 16.48 15.07 -6.47
C LEU A 44 17.68 15.38 -5.58
N LEU A 45 18.90 15.01 -5.99
CA LEU A 45 20.13 15.26 -5.25
C LEU A 45 20.49 16.75 -5.17
N ALA A 46 20.05 17.54 -6.15
CA ALA A 46 20.23 18.99 -6.14
C ALA A 46 19.29 19.73 -5.16
N CYS A 47 18.22 19.08 -4.67
CA CYS A 47 17.35 19.69 -3.66
C CYS A 47 18.16 19.96 -2.37
N PRO A 48 17.93 21.08 -1.65
CA PRO A 48 18.65 21.41 -0.41
C PRO A 48 18.59 20.31 0.65
N GLY A 49 17.51 19.53 0.65
CA GLY A 49 17.39 18.35 1.49
C GLY A 49 18.47 17.29 1.23
N PHE A 50 18.97 17.10 0.02
CA PHE A 50 19.91 16.02 -0.28
C PHE A 50 21.37 16.47 -0.30
N ALA A 51 21.68 17.65 0.25
CA ALA A 51 23.06 18.11 0.44
C ALA A 51 23.88 17.03 1.19
N GLY A 52 25.00 16.63 0.58
CA GLY A 52 25.89 15.59 1.11
C GLY A 52 25.44 14.14 0.88
N VAL A 53 24.34 13.91 0.15
CA VAL A 53 23.91 12.58 -0.30
C VAL A 53 24.41 12.37 -1.72
N SER A 54 25.12 11.27 -1.97
CA SER A 54 25.62 10.91 -3.30
C SER A 54 24.66 9.96 -4.04
N ALA A 55 24.84 9.83 -5.36
CA ALA A 55 24.12 8.80 -6.14
C ALA A 55 24.41 7.39 -5.60
N THR A 56 25.67 7.10 -5.24
CA THR A 56 26.08 5.83 -4.64
C THR A 56 25.39 5.56 -3.29
N ASP A 57 25.17 6.60 -2.47
CA ASP A 57 24.38 6.43 -1.24
C ASP A 57 22.93 6.04 -1.56
N VAL A 58 22.34 6.63 -2.60
CA VAL A 58 20.96 6.32 -3.02
C VAL A 58 20.86 4.93 -3.62
N GLU A 59 21.83 4.50 -4.43
CA GLU A 59 21.94 3.14 -4.94
C GLU A 59 22.01 2.12 -3.81
N ARG A 60 22.90 2.34 -2.84
CA ARG A 60 23.01 1.51 -1.63
C ARG A 60 21.69 1.46 -0.88
N VAL A 61 21.06 2.61 -0.62
CA VAL A 61 19.76 2.66 0.08
C VAL A 61 18.64 1.97 -0.70
N ALA A 62 18.63 2.07 -2.04
CA ALA A 62 17.64 1.38 -2.86
C ALA A 62 17.84 -0.14 -2.80
N ALA A 63 19.08 -0.61 -2.92
CA ALA A 63 19.45 -2.02 -2.86
C ALA A 63 19.22 -2.64 -1.47
N ASP A 64 19.61 -1.94 -0.41
CA ASP A 64 19.66 -2.48 0.95
C ASP A 64 18.41 -2.18 1.79
N SER A 65 17.43 -1.45 1.25
CA SER A 65 16.22 -1.18 2.04
C SER A 65 15.44 -2.47 2.30
N ASP A 66 15.19 -2.79 3.57
CA ASP A 66 14.46 -4.01 4.01
C ASP A 66 13.13 -4.24 3.27
N LYS A 67 12.50 -3.15 2.82
CA LYS A 67 11.18 -3.16 2.18
C LYS A 67 11.24 -2.91 0.68
N GLN A 68 12.43 -2.81 0.09
CA GLN A 68 12.65 -2.46 -1.32
C GLN A 68 11.77 -1.28 -1.72
N ARG A 69 11.96 -0.14 -1.03
CA ARG A 69 11.01 1.00 -1.10
C ARG A 69 11.10 1.80 -2.39
N PHE A 70 12.26 1.73 -3.04
CA PHE A 70 12.62 2.56 -4.18
C PHE A 70 12.92 1.70 -5.39
N ALA A 71 12.78 2.33 -6.55
CA ALA A 71 13.19 1.78 -7.83
C ALA A 71 14.14 2.78 -8.47
N LEU A 72 15.27 2.26 -8.95
CA LEU A 72 16.15 2.97 -9.87
C LEU A 72 15.89 2.46 -11.29
N SER A 73 16.07 3.35 -12.26
CA SER A 73 16.03 3.07 -13.69
C SER A 73 16.98 4.02 -14.42
N VAL A 74 17.25 3.73 -15.68
CA VAL A 74 17.89 4.67 -16.61
C VAL A 74 16.84 5.11 -17.60
N ASP A 75 16.79 6.40 -17.88
CA ASP A 75 15.98 6.96 -18.96
C ASP A 75 16.64 6.60 -20.30
N GLU A 76 15.95 5.82 -21.14
CA GLU A 76 16.53 5.29 -22.38
C GLU A 76 16.86 6.40 -23.40
N ALA A 77 16.14 7.53 -23.37
CA ALA A 77 16.34 8.62 -24.31
C ALA A 77 17.52 9.52 -23.92
N THR A 78 17.71 9.76 -22.62
CA THR A 78 18.69 10.73 -22.11
C THR A 78 19.89 10.09 -21.42
N GLY A 79 19.82 8.80 -21.08
CA GLY A 79 20.79 8.11 -20.24
C GLY A 79 20.78 8.55 -18.77
N ALA A 80 19.82 9.40 -18.37
CA ALA A 80 19.75 9.93 -17.01
C ALA A 80 19.28 8.85 -16.02
N MET A 81 19.93 8.78 -14.85
CA MET A 81 19.41 7.96 -13.76
C MET A 81 18.11 8.54 -13.22
N LEU A 82 17.13 7.67 -12.99
CA LEU A 82 15.82 7.98 -12.45
C LEU A 82 15.60 7.25 -11.13
N ILE A 83 14.81 7.86 -10.25
CA ILE A 83 14.35 7.25 -8.99
C ILE A 83 12.85 7.47 -8.76
N ARG A 84 12.17 6.45 -8.22
CA ARG A 84 10.80 6.55 -7.71
C ARG A 84 10.62 5.81 -6.39
N ALA A 85 9.53 6.10 -5.67
CA ALA A 85 9.03 5.20 -4.64
C ALA A 85 8.08 4.16 -5.26
N ASN A 86 8.14 2.91 -4.79
CA ASN A 86 7.35 1.82 -5.36
C ASN A 86 5.85 1.87 -4.97
N GLN A 87 5.51 2.57 -3.88
CA GLN A 87 4.16 2.70 -3.34
C GLN A 87 4.10 3.79 -2.27
N GLY A 88 2.88 4.07 -1.79
CA GLY A 88 2.64 4.82 -0.54
C GLY A 88 2.52 6.33 -0.75
N HIS A 89 2.21 6.73 -1.98
CA HIS A 89 2.05 8.12 -2.37
C HIS A 89 0.80 8.75 -1.75
N THR A 90 0.89 10.05 -1.52
CA THR A 90 -0.22 10.93 -1.11
C THR A 90 -0.23 12.22 -1.96
N LEU A 91 0.41 12.19 -3.13
CA LEU A 91 0.50 13.36 -4.01
C LEU A 91 -0.90 13.68 -4.57
N SER A 92 -1.30 14.94 -4.65
CA SER A 92 -2.65 15.25 -5.14
C SER A 92 -2.82 15.04 -6.65
N HIS A 93 -1.72 15.03 -7.41
CA HIS A 93 -1.70 14.91 -8.87
C HIS A 93 -0.30 14.48 -9.36
N GLY A 94 -0.22 14.08 -10.63
CA GLY A 94 1.02 13.77 -11.34
C GLY A 94 1.40 12.28 -11.38
N LEU A 95 0.61 11.41 -10.76
CA LEU A 95 0.77 9.97 -10.83
C LEU A 95 -0.41 9.34 -11.57
N ASP A 96 -0.11 8.30 -12.34
CA ASP A 96 -1.07 7.40 -12.97
C ASP A 96 -0.83 5.99 -12.40
N ASP A 97 -1.86 5.43 -11.76
CA ASP A 97 -1.77 4.11 -11.14
C ASP A 97 -1.45 3.02 -12.16
N GLU A 98 -1.96 3.12 -13.38
CA GLU A 98 -1.74 2.14 -14.46
C GLU A 98 -0.32 2.23 -15.03
N ALA A 99 0.34 3.39 -14.90
CA ALA A 99 1.75 3.57 -15.27
C ALA A 99 2.69 3.20 -14.11
N LEU A 100 2.25 3.40 -12.87
CA LEU A 100 3.05 3.17 -11.67
C LEU A 100 3.05 1.69 -11.24
N LEU A 101 1.91 1.02 -11.37
CA LEU A 101 1.61 -0.31 -10.83
C LEU A 101 1.22 -1.30 -11.92
N GLU A 102 1.31 -2.59 -11.59
CA GLU A 102 0.86 -3.66 -12.48
C GLU A 102 -0.52 -4.15 -12.02
N PRO A 103 -1.51 -4.33 -12.92
CA PRO A 103 -2.77 -4.96 -12.56
C PRO A 103 -2.54 -6.34 -11.95
N LEU A 104 -3.16 -6.62 -10.80
CA LEU A 104 -3.14 -7.94 -10.20
C LEU A 104 -3.91 -8.88 -11.15
N PRO A 105 -3.32 -9.98 -11.65
CA PRO A 105 -4.09 -10.94 -12.46
C PRO A 105 -5.19 -11.60 -11.62
N PRO A 106 -6.28 -12.08 -12.24
CA PRO A 106 -7.24 -12.92 -11.54
C PRO A 106 -6.52 -14.16 -10.99
N PRO A 107 -6.80 -14.57 -9.75
CA PRO A 107 -6.15 -15.75 -9.19
C PRO A 107 -6.59 -17.02 -9.96
N PRO A 108 -5.74 -18.06 -10.01
CA PRO A 108 -6.19 -19.37 -10.45
C PRO A 108 -7.34 -19.86 -9.55
N ALA A 109 -8.14 -20.81 -10.04
CA ALA A 109 -9.31 -21.31 -9.32
C ALA A 109 -8.98 -21.62 -7.85
N GLY A 110 -9.71 -21.01 -6.91
CA GLY A 110 -9.49 -21.14 -5.48
C GLY A 110 -9.49 -19.81 -4.73
N PRO A 111 -9.38 -19.84 -3.38
CA PRO A 111 -9.34 -18.64 -2.57
C PRO A 111 -8.01 -17.90 -2.76
N ALA A 112 -8.09 -16.57 -2.91
CA ALA A 112 -6.93 -15.69 -2.94
C ALA A 112 -7.03 -14.69 -1.78
N LEU A 113 -6.08 -14.76 -0.86
CA LEU A 113 -6.09 -13.94 0.35
C LEU A 113 -4.90 -12.99 0.38
N ALA A 114 -5.15 -11.77 0.85
CA ALA A 114 -4.12 -10.83 1.25
C ALA A 114 -4.37 -10.36 2.68
N VAL A 115 -3.36 -9.79 3.34
CA VAL A 115 -3.45 -9.40 4.75
C VAL A 115 -3.10 -7.94 4.96
N HIS A 116 -3.94 -7.24 5.72
CA HIS A 116 -3.68 -5.92 6.25
C HIS A 116 -3.36 -6.01 7.73
N GLY A 117 -2.19 -5.50 8.14
CA GLY A 117 -1.86 -5.39 9.57
C GLY A 117 -2.25 -4.03 10.12
N THR A 118 -3.00 -4.02 11.21
CA THR A 118 -3.45 -2.83 11.92
C THR A 118 -3.30 -3.00 13.42
N SER A 119 -3.78 -2.02 14.21
CA SER A 119 -3.89 -2.14 15.66
C SER A 119 -5.33 -2.34 16.12
N ARG A 120 -5.52 -2.98 17.27
CA ARG A 120 -6.84 -3.19 17.91
C ARG A 120 -7.60 -1.88 18.10
N THR A 121 -6.87 -0.82 18.43
CA THR A 121 -7.41 0.54 18.58
C THR A 121 -7.99 1.12 17.30
N CYS A 122 -7.55 0.65 16.13
CA CYS A 122 -8.06 1.11 14.83
C CYS A 122 -9.34 0.37 14.39
N LEU A 123 -9.69 -0.77 14.99
CA LEU A 123 -10.85 -1.56 14.57
C LEU A 123 -12.17 -0.77 14.63
N GLY A 124 -12.37 0.06 15.66
CA GLY A 124 -13.56 0.90 15.77
C GLY A 124 -13.70 1.86 14.58
N GLY A 125 -12.62 2.50 14.16
CA GLY A 125 -12.60 3.40 13.00
C GLY A 125 -12.80 2.67 11.67
N ILE A 126 -12.21 1.47 11.54
CA ILE A 126 -12.41 0.59 10.37
C ILE A 126 -13.88 0.23 10.24
N CYS A 127 -14.52 -0.21 11.34
CA CYS A 127 -15.95 -0.52 11.34
C CYS A 127 -16.81 0.72 11.03
N ALA A 128 -16.51 1.86 11.62
CA ALA A 128 -17.26 3.10 11.41
C ALA A 128 -17.17 3.61 9.97
N SER A 129 -16.04 3.42 9.30
CA SER A 129 -15.87 3.77 7.87
C SER A 129 -16.45 2.72 6.90
N GLY A 130 -16.97 1.61 7.43
CA GLY A 130 -17.50 0.50 6.63
C GLY A 130 -16.43 -0.40 6.01
N GLY A 131 -15.15 -0.26 6.37
CA GLY A 131 -14.06 -1.05 5.80
C GLY A 131 -12.65 -0.49 6.04
N LEU A 132 -11.67 -1.02 5.32
CA LEU A 132 -10.32 -0.41 5.28
C LEU A 132 -10.38 0.83 4.38
N SER A 133 -9.99 1.99 4.86
CA SER A 133 -9.88 3.21 4.05
C SER A 133 -8.44 3.42 3.58
N ARG A 134 -8.27 3.95 2.35
CA ARG A 134 -6.97 4.46 1.88
C ARG A 134 -6.47 5.67 2.68
N MET A 135 -7.34 6.30 3.48
CA MET A 135 -7.06 7.52 4.23
C MET A 135 -6.49 8.60 3.30
N ALA A 136 -5.38 9.23 3.66
CA ALA A 136 -4.72 10.23 2.81
C ALA A 136 -3.87 9.63 1.67
N ARG A 137 -3.70 8.30 1.60
CA ARG A 137 -2.92 7.64 0.56
C ARG A 137 -3.77 7.40 -0.68
N HIS A 138 -3.10 7.14 -1.81
CA HIS A 138 -3.78 6.70 -3.04
C HIS A 138 -4.43 5.33 -2.90
N HIS A 139 -3.80 4.43 -2.12
CA HIS A 139 -4.19 3.03 -2.01
C HIS A 139 -4.20 2.54 -0.57
N ILE A 140 -5.07 1.57 -0.33
CA ILE A 140 -5.01 0.62 0.78
C ILE A 140 -3.88 -0.37 0.49
N HIS A 141 -3.03 -0.62 1.49
CA HIS A 141 -1.88 -1.53 1.39
C HIS A 141 -2.23 -2.88 2.00
N LEU A 142 -2.07 -3.95 1.22
CA LEU A 142 -2.20 -5.33 1.64
C LEU A 142 -0.88 -6.07 1.36
N ALA A 143 -0.47 -6.95 2.27
CA ALA A 143 0.64 -7.87 2.02
C ALA A 143 0.09 -9.18 1.41
N PRO A 144 0.84 -9.84 0.51
CA PRO A 144 0.44 -11.14 -0.04
C PRO A 144 0.49 -12.28 1.00
N GLY A 145 1.08 -12.03 2.17
CA GLY A 145 1.14 -12.96 3.29
C GLY A 145 1.65 -12.27 4.55
N LEU A 146 1.91 -13.04 5.60
CA LEU A 146 2.47 -12.50 6.86
C LEU A 146 3.97 -12.22 6.72
N PRO A 147 4.56 -11.30 7.50
CA PRO A 147 5.96 -10.90 7.36
C PRO A 147 7.00 -12.04 7.47
N TRP A 148 6.65 -13.16 8.11
CA TRP A 148 7.49 -14.34 8.24
C TRP A 148 7.28 -15.38 7.13
N THR A 149 6.38 -15.11 6.18
CA THR A 149 6.19 -15.94 4.99
C THR A 149 7.30 -15.66 3.99
N ALA A 150 7.89 -16.71 3.41
CA ALA A 150 8.96 -16.57 2.42
C ALA A 150 8.53 -15.64 1.26
N GLY A 151 9.39 -14.67 0.92
CA GLY A 151 9.12 -13.69 -0.14
C GLY A 151 8.28 -12.48 0.27
N VAL A 152 7.75 -12.41 1.50
CA VAL A 152 6.97 -11.27 1.98
C VAL A 152 7.86 -10.27 2.70
N ILE A 153 8.33 -9.25 1.98
CA ILE A 153 9.26 -8.24 2.53
C ILE A 153 8.58 -6.91 2.90
N SER A 154 7.31 -6.71 2.53
CA SER A 154 6.63 -5.42 2.65
C SER A 154 5.11 -5.58 2.76
N GLY A 155 4.41 -4.47 2.96
CA GLY A 155 2.93 -4.43 3.07
C GLY A 155 2.39 -4.34 4.50
N MET A 156 3.19 -4.69 5.51
CA MET A 156 2.78 -4.62 6.93
C MET A 156 3.82 -3.95 7.83
N ARG A 157 3.36 -3.37 8.96
CA ARG A 157 4.23 -2.94 10.06
C ARG A 157 4.46 -4.10 11.02
N ALA A 158 5.68 -4.27 11.51
CA ALA A 158 6.00 -5.28 12.52
C ALA A 158 5.29 -5.05 13.87
N SER A 159 4.77 -3.84 14.09
CA SER A 159 4.02 -3.46 15.29
C SER A 159 2.51 -3.67 15.16
N ALA A 160 2.02 -4.31 14.10
CA ALA A 160 0.61 -4.64 13.97
C ALA A 160 0.25 -5.72 15.01
N ASP A 161 -0.86 -5.52 15.72
CA ASP A 161 -1.39 -6.48 16.70
C ASP A 161 -2.71 -7.15 16.21
N VAL A 162 -3.19 -6.77 15.02
CA VAL A 162 -4.33 -7.38 14.34
C VAL A 162 -4.01 -7.64 12.88
N HIS A 163 -4.37 -8.84 12.39
CA HIS A 163 -4.32 -9.23 10.99
C HIS A 163 -5.73 -9.32 10.39
N ILE A 164 -6.04 -8.46 9.42
CA ILE A 164 -7.27 -8.50 8.64
C ILE A 164 -6.95 -9.20 7.31
N TRP A 165 -7.44 -10.43 7.15
CA TRP A 165 -7.34 -11.16 5.89
C TRP A 165 -8.50 -10.79 4.98
N VAL A 166 -8.19 -10.47 3.73
CA VAL A 166 -9.10 -9.99 2.71
C VAL A 166 -9.22 -11.05 1.61
N ASP A 167 -10.45 -11.36 1.21
CA ASP A 167 -10.76 -12.18 0.04
C ASP A 167 -10.66 -11.32 -1.24
N LEU A 168 -9.60 -11.56 -2.02
CA LEU A 168 -9.33 -10.82 -3.25
C LEU A 168 -10.27 -11.21 -4.39
N VAL A 169 -10.81 -12.44 -4.38
CA VAL A 169 -11.80 -12.89 -5.37
C VAL A 169 -13.09 -12.13 -5.15
N SER A 170 -13.57 -12.12 -3.91
CA SER A 170 -14.77 -11.39 -3.51
C SER A 170 -14.63 -9.88 -3.74
N ALA A 171 -13.49 -9.29 -3.35
CA ALA A 171 -13.23 -7.87 -3.55
C ALA A 171 -13.23 -7.49 -5.05
N ARG A 172 -12.59 -8.30 -5.90
CA ARG A 172 -12.59 -8.06 -7.35
C ARG A 172 -13.99 -8.16 -7.96
N ALA A 173 -14.77 -9.16 -7.55
CA ALA A 173 -16.14 -9.33 -8.02
C ALA A 173 -17.04 -8.13 -7.64
N ALA A 174 -16.74 -7.46 -6.53
CA ALA A 174 -17.40 -6.22 -6.11
C ALA A 174 -16.87 -4.95 -6.81
N GLY A 175 -15.96 -5.09 -7.78
CA GLY A 175 -15.44 -3.97 -8.58
C GLY A 175 -14.19 -3.30 -8.02
N LEU A 176 -13.53 -3.86 -6.99
CA LEU A 176 -12.25 -3.31 -6.55
C LEU A 176 -11.16 -3.56 -7.60
N ARG A 177 -10.52 -2.47 -8.04
CA ARG A 177 -9.27 -2.53 -8.80
C ARG A 177 -8.14 -2.96 -7.87
N LEU A 178 -7.38 -3.96 -8.28
CA LEU A 178 -6.30 -4.56 -7.50
C LEU A 178 -5.02 -4.51 -8.32
N PHE A 179 -3.93 -4.11 -7.69
CA PHE A 179 -2.61 -3.94 -8.31
C PHE A 179 -1.51 -4.60 -7.49
N HIS A 180 -0.38 -4.87 -8.14
CA HIS A 180 0.89 -5.17 -7.50
C HIS A 180 1.88 -4.03 -7.69
N SER A 181 2.57 -3.64 -6.62
CA SER A 181 3.76 -2.80 -6.72
C SER A 181 5.00 -3.63 -7.05
N ARG A 182 6.07 -2.96 -7.51
CA ARG A 182 7.37 -3.58 -7.81
C ARG A 182 7.96 -4.41 -6.65
N ASN A 183 7.63 -4.07 -5.40
CA ASN A 183 8.08 -4.79 -4.20
C ASN A 183 7.03 -5.77 -3.63
N GLY A 184 6.10 -6.23 -4.46
CA GLY A 184 5.16 -7.31 -4.13
C GLY A 184 4.02 -6.91 -3.20
N VAL A 185 3.79 -5.62 -2.96
CA VAL A 185 2.65 -5.16 -2.14
C VAL A 185 1.40 -5.16 -3.01
N ILE A 186 0.28 -5.66 -2.47
CA ILE A 186 -1.02 -5.60 -3.13
C ILE A 186 -1.67 -4.26 -2.76
N LEU A 187 -2.17 -3.55 -3.76
CA LEU A 187 -2.71 -2.20 -3.63
C LEU A 187 -4.10 -2.12 -4.23
N THR A 188 -4.96 -1.33 -3.60
CA THR A 188 -6.25 -0.97 -4.17
C THR A 188 -6.60 0.46 -3.81
N PRO A 189 -7.17 1.25 -4.75
CA PRO A 189 -7.69 2.56 -4.40
C PRO A 189 -8.90 2.45 -3.47
N GLY A 190 -9.49 1.25 -3.29
CA GLY A 190 -10.82 1.07 -2.73
C GLY A 190 -11.88 1.24 -3.83
N LEU A 191 -13.16 1.22 -3.45
CA LEU A 191 -14.25 1.43 -4.39
C LEU A 191 -14.29 2.88 -4.89
N ASP A 192 -14.55 3.07 -6.18
CA ASP A 192 -14.57 4.40 -6.81
C ASP A 192 -15.83 5.20 -6.46
N ALA A 193 -16.91 4.52 -6.07
CA ALA A 193 -18.20 5.12 -5.72
C ALA A 193 -18.65 4.72 -4.32
N ARG A 194 -19.62 5.47 -3.78
CA ARG A 194 -20.29 5.08 -2.53
C ARG A 194 -21.04 3.77 -2.74
N THR A 195 -20.83 2.82 -1.84
CA THR A 195 -21.50 1.51 -1.88
C THR A 195 -22.09 1.18 -0.52
N ALA A 196 -23.26 0.55 -0.50
CA ALA A 196 -23.77 -0.03 0.74
C ALA A 196 -22.83 -1.15 1.19
N SER A 197 -22.28 -1.04 2.40
CA SER A 197 -21.71 -2.20 3.07
C SER A 197 -22.86 -3.16 3.32
N GLY A 198 -22.63 -4.47 3.22
CA GLY A 198 -23.60 -5.49 3.64
C GLY A 198 -24.04 -5.37 5.12
N SER A 199 -23.47 -4.44 5.89
CA SER A 199 -23.84 -4.08 7.27
C SER A 199 -24.73 -2.84 7.38
N GLY A 200 -25.27 -2.32 6.27
CA GLY A 200 -26.15 -1.13 6.26
C GLY A 200 -25.43 0.22 6.41
N VAL A 201 -24.09 0.24 6.40
CA VAL A 201 -23.27 1.46 6.43
C VAL A 201 -22.89 1.83 5.00
N LEU A 202 -23.13 3.07 4.58
CA LEU A 202 -22.61 3.53 3.28
C LEU A 202 -21.10 3.71 3.37
N CYS A 203 -20.35 2.94 2.58
CA CYS A 203 -18.91 3.12 2.42
C CYS A 203 -18.67 4.35 1.54
N GLU A 204 -17.81 5.25 2.00
CA GLU A 204 -17.30 6.34 1.18
C GLU A 204 -16.33 5.82 0.10
N PRO A 205 -16.11 6.56 -0.99
CA PRO A 205 -15.11 6.20 -1.99
C PRO A 205 -13.73 6.02 -1.34
N GLY A 206 -12.99 5.05 -1.84
CA GLY A 206 -11.66 4.71 -1.33
C GLY A 206 -11.66 3.75 -0.15
N VAL A 207 -12.75 3.01 0.04
CA VAL A 207 -12.90 1.98 1.07
C VAL A 207 -12.88 0.58 0.44
N LEU A 208 -12.24 -0.38 1.11
CA LEU A 208 -12.41 -1.82 0.93
C LEU A 208 -13.40 -2.33 1.98
N PRO A 209 -14.63 -2.70 1.59
CA PRO A 209 -15.70 -3.03 2.53
C PRO A 209 -15.43 -4.20 3.48
N LEU A 210 -16.03 -4.14 4.68
CA LEU A 210 -15.98 -5.22 5.69
C LEU A 210 -16.42 -6.59 5.15
N ALA A 211 -17.35 -6.61 4.18
CA ALA A 211 -17.90 -7.85 3.62
C ALA A 211 -16.83 -8.73 2.93
N HIS A 212 -15.70 -8.14 2.54
CA HIS A 212 -14.59 -8.85 1.91
C HIS A 212 -13.51 -9.28 2.91
N PHE A 213 -13.73 -9.09 4.22
CA PHE A 213 -12.83 -9.61 5.24
C PHE A 213 -13.11 -11.10 5.43
N ALA A 214 -12.17 -11.93 4.99
CA ALA A 214 -12.24 -13.37 5.15
C ALA A 214 -12.14 -13.78 6.62
N ARG A 215 -11.25 -13.13 7.38
CA ARG A 215 -11.07 -13.32 8.84
C ARG A 215 -10.28 -12.16 9.44
N VAL A 216 -10.51 -11.91 10.72
CA VAL A 216 -9.74 -10.94 11.52
C VAL A 216 -9.14 -11.67 12.71
N LEU A 217 -7.81 -11.61 12.87
CA LEU A 217 -7.08 -12.40 13.85
C LEU A 217 -6.27 -11.50 14.78
N ASP A 218 -6.14 -11.90 16.04
CA ASP A 218 -5.12 -11.36 16.95
C ASP A 218 -3.74 -11.79 16.45
N ALA A 219 -2.83 -10.84 16.23
CA ALA A 219 -1.54 -11.14 15.60
C ALA A 219 -0.60 -11.98 16.48
N ARG A 220 -0.89 -12.11 17.78
CA ARG A 220 -0.07 -12.86 18.73
C ARG A 220 -0.63 -14.24 19.01
N THR A 221 -1.95 -14.38 19.13
CA THR A 221 -2.59 -15.66 19.46
C THR A 221 -3.13 -16.41 18.25
N ASP A 222 -3.19 -15.77 17.08
CA ASP A 222 -3.91 -16.23 15.88
C ASP A 222 -5.39 -16.55 16.12
N GLU A 223 -5.94 -16.13 17.27
CA GLU A 223 -7.35 -16.31 17.60
C GLU A 223 -8.22 -15.36 16.79
N GLN A 224 -9.38 -15.86 16.40
CA GLN A 224 -10.36 -15.06 15.66
C GLN A 224 -10.94 -13.96 16.54
N ILE A 225 -10.91 -12.74 16.01
CA ILE A 225 -11.59 -11.58 16.57
C ILE A 225 -12.96 -11.50 15.90
N PRO A 226 -14.07 -11.71 16.64
CA PRO A 226 -15.41 -11.54 16.08
C PRO A 226 -15.71 -10.06 15.85
N GLY A 227 -16.53 -9.76 14.85
CA GLY A 227 -16.96 -8.38 14.58
C GLY A 227 -17.96 -8.25 13.43
N PRO A 228 -18.35 -7.02 13.08
CA PRO A 228 -19.41 -6.77 12.09
C PRO A 228 -19.06 -7.25 10.67
N TRP A 229 -17.80 -7.57 10.40
CA TRP A 229 -17.37 -8.20 9.16
C TRP A 229 -17.92 -9.62 8.97
N ASP A 230 -18.19 -10.35 10.05
CA ASP A 230 -18.75 -11.70 9.94
C ASP A 230 -20.19 -11.65 9.40
N ASP A 231 -21.01 -10.74 9.94
CA ASP A 231 -22.38 -10.51 9.46
C ASP A 231 -22.39 -9.97 8.03
N ALA A 232 -21.53 -8.99 7.73
CA ALA A 232 -21.44 -8.39 6.40
C ALA A 232 -21.05 -9.44 5.32
N ARG A 233 -20.13 -10.35 5.65
CA ARG A 233 -19.72 -11.45 4.77
C ARG A 233 -20.86 -12.45 4.55
N HIS A 234 -21.60 -12.82 5.60
CA HIS A 234 -22.75 -13.71 5.47
C HIS A 234 -23.87 -13.08 4.63
N ALA A 235 -24.17 -11.79 4.82
CA ALA A 235 -25.16 -11.07 4.03
C ALA A 235 -24.79 -11.06 2.54
N LEU A 236 -23.52 -10.79 2.21
CA LEU A 236 -23.03 -10.85 0.83
C LEU A 236 -23.19 -12.26 0.23
N ALA A 237 -22.85 -13.31 0.98
CA ALA A 237 -22.96 -14.69 0.53
C ALA A 237 -24.42 -15.16 0.32
N ALA A 238 -25.39 -14.55 1.01
CA ALA A 238 -26.80 -14.83 0.79
C ALA A 238 -27.28 -14.22 -0.53
N VAL A 239 -26.94 -12.95 -0.78
CA VAL A 239 -27.32 -12.24 -2.01
C VAL A 239 -26.76 -12.91 -3.27
N THR A 240 -25.53 -13.44 -3.21
CA THR A 240 -24.90 -14.09 -4.37
C THR A 240 -25.41 -15.50 -4.68
N ARG A 241 -26.20 -16.11 -3.78
CA ARG A 241 -26.82 -17.44 -4.01
C ARG A 241 -28.20 -17.35 -4.67
N ASP A 242 -28.83 -16.19 -4.62
CA ASP A 242 -30.17 -15.93 -5.17
C ASP A 242 -30.13 -15.39 -6.62
N VAL A 243 -28.94 -15.37 -7.26
CA VAL A 243 -28.68 -14.92 -8.63
C VAL A 243 -28.12 -16.08 -9.44
#